data_AF-A0A355QE68-F1
#
_entry.id   AF-A0A355QE68-F1
#
_cell.length_a   1.000
_cell.length_b   1.000
_cell.length_c   1.000
_cell.angle_alpha   90.00
_cell.angle_beta   90.00
_cell.angle_gamma   90.00
#
_symmetry.space_group_name_H-M   'P 1'
#
loop_
_entity.id
_entity.type
_entity.pdbx_description
1 polymer ?
#
loop_
_entity_poly.entity_id
_entity_poly.type
_entity_poly.pdbx_seq_one_letter_code
_entity_poly.pdbx_strand_id
1 'polypeptide(L)'
;MPDHEAAPSGSGPARRWHDLDALRGFAMLLGIGLHAALAFFPSFWPVQDRGASDGGGFDWFLHAVHGFRMPLFFLLSGFFT
;
A
#
# COMPACT_ATOMS: atom_id res chain seq x y z
N MET A 1 -32.54 44.51 13.41
CA MET A 1 -31.71 43.60 12.60
C MET A 1 -31.01 42.67 13.59
N PRO A 2 -31.30 41.36 13.60
CA PRO A 2 -30.58 40.45 14.48
C PRO A 2 -29.22 40.14 13.86
N ASP A 3 -28.16 40.36 14.64
CA ASP A 3 -26.78 40.10 14.27
C ASP A 3 -26.59 38.59 14.12
N HIS A 4 -26.22 38.16 12.91
CA HIS A 4 -25.92 36.76 12.62
C HIS A 4 -24.59 36.41 13.29
N GLU A 5 -24.67 35.76 14.44
CA GLU A 5 -23.54 35.24 15.20
C GLU A 5 -22.75 34.26 14.32
N ALA A 6 -21.61 34.73 13.81
CA ALA A 6 -20.71 33.91 13.02
C ALA A 6 -20.10 32.83 13.92
N ALA A 7 -20.63 31.60 13.80
CA ALA A 7 -20.03 30.44 14.44
C ALA A 7 -18.57 30.28 13.98
N PRO A 8 -17.61 30.07 14.89
CA PRO A 8 -16.25 29.76 14.50
C PRO A 8 -16.24 28.38 13.85
N SER A 9 -16.05 28.33 12.52
CA SER A 9 -15.70 27.11 11.79
C SER A 9 -14.24 26.75 12.10
N GLY A 10 -14.00 26.34 13.35
CA GLY A 10 -12.73 25.77 13.78
C GLY A 10 -12.55 24.38 13.19
N SER A 11 -12.22 24.30 11.90
CA SER A 11 -11.54 23.12 11.35
C SER A 11 -10.11 23.12 11.88
N GLY A 12 -9.96 22.74 13.16
CA GLY A 12 -8.64 22.43 13.71
C GLY A 12 -7.93 21.45 12.77
N PRO A 13 -6.61 21.59 12.55
CA PRO A 13 -5.89 20.78 11.57
C PRO A 13 -6.19 19.31 11.85
N ALA A 14 -6.85 18.64 10.90
CA ALA A 14 -7.12 17.21 10.98
C ALA A 14 -5.79 16.52 11.27
N ARG A 15 -5.71 15.82 12.41
CA ARG A 15 -4.47 15.18 12.87
C ARG A 15 -3.99 14.22 11.78
N ARG A 16 -2.98 14.63 11.02
CA ARG A 16 -2.34 13.80 9.99
C ARG A 16 -1.37 12.85 10.65
N TRP A 17 -1.64 11.56 10.49
CA TRP A 17 -0.79 10.49 11.00
C TRP A 17 0.29 10.20 9.95
N HIS A 18 1.45 10.84 10.09
CA HIS A 18 2.56 10.67 9.17
C HIS A 18 3.04 9.21 9.09
N ASP A 19 2.95 8.47 10.18
CA ASP A 19 3.32 7.04 10.23
C ASP A 19 2.42 6.17 9.34
N LEU A 20 1.12 6.48 9.28
CA LEU A 20 0.17 5.73 8.44
C LEU A 20 0.34 6.06 6.95
N ASP A 21 0.69 7.31 6.64
CA ASP A 21 1.03 7.72 5.28
C ASP A 21 2.36 7.09 4.83
N ALA A 22 3.36 7.03 5.71
CA ALA A 22 4.62 6.32 5.46
C ALA A 22 4.41 4.82 5.24
N LEU A 23 3.54 4.19 6.04
CA LEU A 23 3.18 2.78 5.90
C LEU A 23 2.47 2.50 4.57
N ARG A 24 1.57 3.39 4.15
CA ARG A 24 0.93 3.34 2.83
C ARG A 24 1.95 3.50 1.71
N GLY A 25 2.86 4.47 1.83
CA GLY A 25 3.95 4.69 0.87
C GLY A 25 4.85 3.47 0.73
N PHE A 26 5.22 2.86 1.87
CA PHE A 26 5.99 1.62 1.91
C PHE A 26 5.24 0.48 1.19
N ALA A 27 3.94 0.32 1.43
CA ALA A 27 3.12 -0.69 0.74
C ALA A 27 3.08 -0.50 -0.79
N MET A 28 3.13 0.76 -1.27
CA MET A 28 3.23 1.06 -2.71
C MET A 28 4.60 0.71 -3.27
N LEU A 29 5.68 1.02 -2.56
CA LEU A 29 7.05 0.65 -2.95
C LEU A 29 7.22 -0.87 -3.02
N LEU A 30 6.68 -1.59 -2.03
CA LEU A 30 6.69 -3.05 -1.99
C LEU A 30 5.95 -3.66 -3.21
N GLY A 31 4.90 -2.98 -3.69
CA GLY A 31 4.21 -3.33 -4.93
C GLY A 31 5.09 -3.25 -6.18
N ILE A 32 6.00 -2.28 -6.26
CA ILE A 32 6.96 -2.18 -7.39
C ILE A 32 7.93 -3.37 -7.34
N GLY A 33 8.45 -3.69 -6.15
CA GLY A 33 9.29 -4.87 -5.95
C GLY A 33 8.59 -6.17 -6.34
N LEU A 34 7.31 -6.32 -6.00
CA LEU A 34 6.49 -7.46 -6.41
C LEU A 34 6.38 -7.57 -7.93
N HIS A 35 6.09 -6.48 -8.65
CA HIS A 35 6.02 -6.51 -10.12
C HIS A 35 7.37 -6.83 -10.77
N ALA A 36 8.48 -6.37 -10.19
CA ALA A 36 9.81 -6.75 -10.65
C ALA A 36 10.10 -8.24 -10.41
N ALA A 37 9.67 -8.79 -9.28
CA ALA A 37 9.84 -10.21 -8.95
C ALA A 37 9.05 -11.15 -9.87
N LEU A 38 7.94 -10.70 -10.47
CA LEU A 38 7.17 -11.49 -11.45
C LEU A 38 7.98 -11.87 -12.70
N ALA A 39 9.04 -11.13 -13.03
CA ALA A 39 9.94 -11.51 -14.13
C ALA A 39 10.75 -12.78 -13.82
N PHE A 40 10.89 -13.16 -12.53
CA PHE A 40 11.62 -14.34 -12.08
C PHE A 40 10.70 -15.52 -11.69
N PHE A 41 9.39 -15.32 -11.74
CA PHE A 41 8.39 -16.33 -11.43
C PHE A 41 7.68 -16.78 -12.72
N PRO A 42 7.57 -18.09 -13.00
CA PRO A 42 6.94 -18.59 -14.21
C PRO A 42 5.44 -18.26 -14.22
N SER A 43 5.10 -17.17 -14.92
CA SER A 43 3.76 -16.58 -14.89
C SER A 43 3.36 -16.04 -16.27
N PHE A 44 2.20 -15.38 -16.36
CA PHE A 44 1.75 -14.75 -17.60
C PHE A 44 2.53 -13.45 -17.96
N TRP A 45 3.61 -13.15 -17.24
CA TRP A 45 4.35 -11.89 -17.39
C TRP A 45 5.07 -11.83 -18.76
N PRO A 46 5.01 -10.70 -19.49
CA PRO A 46 5.52 -10.62 -20.88
C PRO A 46 7.03 -10.81 -21.01
N VAL A 47 7.80 -10.50 -19.96
CA VAL A 47 9.26 -10.61 -19.92
C VAL A 47 9.64 -11.51 -18.76
N GLN A 48 10.17 -12.69 -19.06
CA GLN A 48 10.62 -13.64 -18.05
C GLN A 48 12.10 -13.93 -18.20
N ASP A 49 12.78 -14.05 -17.07
CA ASP A 49 14.15 -14.50 -17.02
C ASP A 49 14.24 -15.97 -17.44
N ARG A 50 15.37 -16.35 -18.05
CA ARG A 50 15.60 -17.73 -18.52
C ARG A 50 15.73 -18.73 -17.36
N GLY A 51 16.05 -18.26 -16.16
CA GLY A 51 16.14 -19.04 -14.93
C GLY A 51 14.88 -18.99 -14.07
N ALA A 52 13.76 -18.44 -14.56
CA ALA A 52 12.50 -18.42 -13.82
C ALA A 52 12.08 -19.85 -13.45
N SER A 53 11.92 -20.11 -12.16
CA SER A 53 11.62 -21.44 -11.62
C SER A 53 10.78 -21.33 -10.36
N ASP A 54 9.84 -22.27 -10.23
CA ASP A 54 9.00 -22.41 -9.04
C ASP A 54 9.83 -22.89 -7.84
N GLY A 55 9.52 -22.36 -6.65
CA GLY A 55 10.18 -22.69 -5.39
C GLY A 55 11.42 -21.87 -5.07
N GLY A 56 11.71 -20.81 -5.84
CA GLY A 56 12.80 -19.89 -5.58
C GLY A 56 12.54 -18.93 -4.41
N GLY A 57 13.58 -18.19 -3.98
CA GLY A 57 13.43 -17.15 -2.95
C GLY A 57 12.46 -16.02 -3.35
N PHE A 58 12.26 -15.80 -4.64
CA PHE A 58 11.31 -14.81 -5.16
C PHE A 58 9.84 -15.22 -4.95
N ASP A 59 9.52 -16.52 -4.90
CA ASP A 59 8.15 -17.00 -4.63
C ASP A 59 7.73 -16.68 -3.20
N TRP A 60 8.63 -16.96 -2.25
CA TRP A 60 8.43 -16.60 -0.85
C TRP A 60 8.26 -15.09 -0.68
N PHE A 61 9.05 -14.30 -1.40
CA PHE A 61 8.90 -12.85 -1.42
C PHE A 61 7.54 -12.41 -2.00
N LEU A 62 7.12 -12.97 -3.14
CA LEU A 62 5.82 -12.68 -3.77
C LEU A 62 4.67 -13.00 -2.82
N HIS A 63 4.66 -14.18 -2.19
CA HIS A 63 3.63 -14.57 -1.23
C HIS A 63 3.63 -13.70 0.02
N ALA A 64 4.80 -13.40 0.60
CA ALA A 64 4.91 -12.54 1.77
C ALA A 64 4.42 -11.12 1.47
N VAL A 65 4.86 -10.51 0.37
CA VAL A 65 4.46 -9.16 -0.03
C VAL A 65 2.98 -9.11 -0.37
N HIS A 66 2.48 -10.05 -1.16
CA HIS A 66 1.07 -10.10 -1.54
C HIS A 66 0.17 -10.29 -0.31
N GLY A 67 0.53 -11.24 0.56
CA GLY A 67 -0.18 -11.56 1.80
C GLY A 67 -0.12 -10.43 2.83
N PHE A 68 0.95 -9.61 2.84
CA PHE A 68 1.06 -8.44 3.72
C PHE A 68 0.34 -7.21 3.17
N ARG A 69 0.48 -6.94 1.87
CA ARG A 69 -0.03 -5.74 1.20
C ARG A 69 -1.56 -5.69 1.22
N MET A 70 -2.25 -6.81 0.95
CA MET A 70 -3.72 -6.82 0.88
C MET A 70 -4.41 -6.52 2.24
N PRO A 71 -4.04 -7.17 3.36
CA PRO A 71 -4.57 -6.83 4.68
C PRO A 71 -4.14 -5.44 5.16
N LEU A 72 -2.94 -5.00 4.81
CA LEU A 72 -2.47 -3.67 5.21
C LEU A 72 -3.36 -2.55 4.66
N PHE A 73 -3.76 -2.64 3.39
CA PHE A 73 -4.71 -1.68 2.82
C PHE A 73 -6.10 -1.77 3.46
N PHE A 74 -6.54 -2.98 3.83
CA PHE A 74 -7.79 -3.16 4.54
C PHE A 74 -7.77 -2.47 5.92
N LEU A 75 -6.71 -2.67 6.71
CA LEU A 75 -6.51 -2.02 8.00
C LEU A 75 -6.44 -0.50 7.88
N LEU A 76 -5.68 0.01 6.90
CA LEU A 76 -5.59 1.45 6.62
C LEU A 76 -6.96 2.03 6.24
N SER A 77 -7.80 1.30 5.48
CA SER A 77 -9.14 1.78 5.11
C SER A 77 -10.07 1.99 6.32
N GLY A 78 -9.93 1.16 7.37
CA GLY A 78 -10.72 1.28 8.59
C GLY A 78 -10.20 2.32 9.59
N PHE A 79 -8.91 2.68 9.55
CA PHE A 79 -8.32 3.66 10.48
C PHE A 79 -8.60 5.13 10.06
N PHE A 80 -8.97 5.35 8.79
CA PHE A 80 -9.32 6.67 8.26
C PHE A 80 -10.85 6.91 8.13
N THR A 81 -11.68 6.03 8.71
CA THR A 81 -13.13 6.27 8.91
C THR A 81 -13.33 7.02 10.22
#